data_AF-A0A1Q7LT89-F1
#
_entry.id   AF-A0A1Q7LT89-F1
#
_cell.length_a   1.000
_cell.length_b   1.000
_cell.length_c   1.000
_cell.angle_alpha   90.00
_cell.angle_beta   90.00
_cell.angle_gamma   90.00
#
_symmetry.space_group_name_H-M   'P 1'
#
loop_
_entity.id
_entity.type
_entity.pdbx_description
1 polymer ?
#
loop_
_entity_poly.entity_id
_entity_poly.type
_entity_poly.pdbx_seq_one_letter_code
_entity_poly.pdbx_strand_id
1 'polypeptide(L)'
;MRTLHPLLALGTAVIAALAVTACNNDGGTAPATPILSQVQAESLAKTVVADVAGEISTATMDGSSGAAMAPSYASAPVSPSAPSQCLPTESPTPVADADNDGVPDSVRFDYSGCVISYPLAIDSLSGTIDLLDPTKLTADHAVERVFTDFKRVMVNLVSGAKTSVTENGTRMASHDGTTLHSSETNFRTDYVYANGGTAEHVRTWESIFTADVAGSIMPNTLLPSGSWSVNGTSSWTRAHSSYSLTVTTNPPLHYTATCTAAPRFDAGKITAVVVRGSQTMTVTIEFTACGVYTVTRS
;
A
#
# COMPACT_ATOMS: atom_id res chain seq x y z
N MET A 1 -34.75 44.09 -28.25
CA MET A 1 -34.51 44.31 -29.70
C MET A 1 -33.04 44.06 -30.01
N ARG A 2 -32.76 42.91 -30.64
CA ARG A 2 -31.76 42.63 -31.70
C ARG A 2 -31.63 41.10 -31.83
N THR A 3 -32.46 40.56 -32.73
CA THR A 3 -32.22 39.51 -33.76
C THR A 3 -31.14 38.44 -33.45
N LEU A 4 -31.43 37.13 -33.28
CA LEU A 4 -31.79 36.08 -34.29
C LEU A 4 -30.78 36.04 -35.47
N HIS A 5 -30.11 34.96 -35.89
CA HIS A 5 -30.38 33.51 -35.93
C HIS A 5 -29.06 32.73 -36.28
N PRO A 6 -29.06 31.38 -36.41
CA PRO A 6 -27.93 30.47 -36.15
C PRO A 6 -27.29 29.92 -37.45
N LEU A 7 -26.20 29.17 -37.29
CA LEU A 7 -25.67 28.29 -38.35
C LEU A 7 -25.59 26.85 -37.81
N LEU A 8 -26.52 26.03 -38.32
CA LEU A 8 -26.40 24.58 -38.47
C LEU A 8 -25.26 24.26 -39.44
N ALA A 9 -24.55 23.15 -39.22
CA ALA A 9 -24.31 22.11 -40.23
C ALA A 9 -23.45 20.95 -39.72
N LEU A 10 -24.02 19.73 -39.84
CA LEU A 10 -23.44 18.50 -40.39
C LEU A 10 -22.16 17.96 -39.71
N GLY A 11 -22.11 16.77 -39.10
CA GLY A 11 -22.78 15.52 -39.44
C GLY A 11 -21.76 14.55 -40.03
N THR A 12 -21.26 13.61 -39.22
CA THR A 12 -20.66 12.33 -39.69
C THR A 12 -20.77 11.30 -38.57
N ALA A 13 -21.83 10.49 -38.64
CA ALA A 13 -21.92 9.23 -37.93
C ALA A 13 -21.04 8.21 -38.68
N VAL A 14 -19.98 7.72 -38.03
CA VAL A 14 -19.24 6.56 -38.53
C VAL A 14 -19.92 5.31 -37.99
N ILE A 15 -20.75 4.68 -38.82
CA ILE A 15 -21.23 3.32 -38.63
C ILE A 15 -20.09 2.40 -39.08
N ALA A 16 -19.32 1.86 -38.15
CA ALA A 16 -18.40 0.76 -38.44
C ALA A 16 -19.16 -0.57 -38.30
N ALA A 17 -19.22 -1.30 -39.40
CA ALA A 17 -19.99 -2.50 -39.60
C ALA A 17 -19.59 -3.66 -38.67
N LEU A 18 -20.59 -4.32 -38.09
CA LEU A 18 -20.47 -5.66 -37.52
C LEU A 18 -20.21 -6.66 -38.64
N ALA A 19 -18.95 -7.08 -38.80
CA ALA A 19 -18.63 -8.27 -39.57
C ALA A 19 -19.01 -9.51 -38.75
N VAL A 20 -20.16 -10.11 -39.07
CA VAL A 20 -20.54 -11.44 -38.60
C VAL A 20 -19.90 -12.45 -39.55
N THR A 21 -18.72 -12.96 -39.23
CA THR A 21 -18.20 -14.18 -39.87
C THR A 21 -18.64 -15.37 -39.05
N ALA A 22 -19.58 -16.14 -39.59
CA ALA A 22 -20.05 -17.39 -39.02
C ALA A 22 -19.09 -18.55 -39.32
N CYS A 23 -18.69 -19.24 -38.24
CA CYS A 23 -18.37 -20.66 -38.10
C CYS A 23 -17.22 -21.28 -38.92
N ASN A 24 -16.08 -21.48 -38.26
CA ASN A 24 -15.39 -22.78 -38.31
C ASN A 24 -15.69 -23.53 -37.01
N ASN A 25 -16.23 -24.75 -37.14
CA ASN A 25 -16.46 -25.66 -36.03
C ASN A 25 -15.13 -26.33 -35.66
N ASP A 26 -14.31 -25.64 -34.89
CA ASP A 26 -13.30 -26.28 -34.04
C ASP A 26 -13.85 -26.29 -32.61
N GLY A 27 -13.83 -27.45 -31.96
CA GLY A 27 -14.31 -27.67 -30.58
C GLY A 27 -13.48 -26.97 -29.52
N GLY A 28 -13.18 -25.67 -29.71
CA GLY A 28 -12.56 -24.81 -28.74
C GLY A 28 -13.59 -24.41 -27.69
N THR A 29 -13.33 -24.77 -26.44
CA THR A 29 -13.95 -24.14 -25.28
C THR A 29 -14.02 -22.64 -25.50
N ALA A 30 -15.22 -22.05 -25.39
CA ALA A 30 -15.38 -20.59 -25.40
C ALA A 30 -14.31 -19.95 -24.52
N PRO A 31 -13.69 -18.82 -24.92
CA PRO A 31 -12.66 -18.17 -24.11
C PRO A 31 -13.20 -18.00 -22.69
N ALA A 32 -12.53 -18.64 -21.72
CA ALA A 32 -12.92 -18.50 -20.32
C ALA A 32 -12.96 -17.01 -20.01
N THR A 33 -14.09 -16.53 -19.50
CA THR A 33 -14.18 -15.11 -19.11
C THR A 33 -13.13 -14.88 -18.03
N PRO A 34 -12.16 -13.98 -18.25
CA PRO A 34 -11.07 -13.80 -17.30
C PRO A 34 -11.63 -13.35 -15.95
N ILE A 35 -11.05 -13.84 -14.86
CA ILE A 35 -11.50 -13.59 -13.48
C ILE A 35 -11.65 -12.08 -13.20
N LEU A 36 -10.71 -11.29 -13.72
CA LEU A 36 -10.73 -9.84 -13.70
C LEU A 36 -10.65 -9.31 -15.12
N SER A 37 -11.41 -8.25 -15.43
CA SER A 37 -11.22 -7.40 -16.60
C SER A 37 -9.85 -6.67 -16.54
N GLN A 38 -9.41 -6.05 -17.63
CA GLN A 38 -8.13 -5.32 -17.65
C GLN A 38 -8.15 -4.17 -16.64
N VAL A 39 -9.24 -3.39 -16.62
CA VAL A 39 -9.43 -2.28 -15.68
C VAL A 39 -9.46 -2.78 -14.23
N GLN A 40 -10.03 -3.97 -13.98
CA GLN A 40 -10.02 -4.58 -12.65
C GLN A 40 -8.61 -5.04 -12.25
N ALA A 41 -7.83 -5.62 -13.17
CA ALA A 41 -6.44 -5.99 -12.94
C ALA A 41 -5.56 -4.76 -12.65
N GLU A 42 -5.74 -3.65 -13.39
CA GLU A 42 -5.06 -2.38 -13.13
C GLU A 42 -5.44 -1.77 -11.77
N SER A 43 -6.71 -1.86 -11.39
CA SER A 43 -7.17 -1.42 -10.07
C SER A 43 -6.55 -2.26 -8.95
N LEU A 44 -6.48 -3.59 -9.13
CA LEU A 44 -5.82 -4.48 -8.17
C LEU A 44 -4.32 -4.17 -8.10
N ALA A 45 -3.68 -3.99 -9.26
CA ALA A 45 -2.26 -3.67 -9.34
C ALA A 45 -1.90 -2.40 -8.57
N LYS A 46 -2.71 -1.33 -8.70
CA LYS A 46 -2.51 -0.10 -7.93
C LYS A 46 -2.51 -0.34 -6.42
N THR A 47 -3.41 -1.18 -5.91
CA THR A 47 -3.44 -1.48 -4.48
C THR A 47 -2.30 -2.39 -4.05
N VAL A 48 -2.01 -3.46 -4.79
CA VAL A 48 -0.90 -4.37 -4.45
C VAL A 48 0.44 -3.62 -4.49
N VAL A 49 0.66 -2.76 -5.49
CA VAL A 49 1.86 -1.91 -5.60
C VAL A 49 1.96 -0.95 -4.43
N ALA A 50 0.85 -0.32 -4.06
CA ALA A 50 0.82 0.52 -2.88
C ALA A 50 1.27 -0.33 -1.69
N ASP A 51 0.52 -1.38 -1.33
CA ASP A 51 0.76 -2.19 -0.14
C ASP A 51 2.22 -2.68 -0.07
N VAL A 52 2.76 -3.23 -1.16
CA VAL A 52 4.17 -3.67 -1.28
C VAL A 52 5.16 -2.54 -1.00
N ALA A 53 4.89 -1.31 -1.48
CA ALA A 53 5.72 -0.15 -1.19
C ALA A 53 5.56 0.35 0.26
N GLY A 54 4.36 0.22 0.83
CA GLY A 54 4.07 0.56 2.22
C GLY A 54 4.87 -0.29 3.20
N GLU A 55 5.02 -1.59 2.92
CA GLU A 55 5.77 -2.53 3.76
C GLU A 55 7.23 -2.09 4.01
N ILE A 56 7.92 -1.56 3.00
CA ILE A 56 9.31 -1.05 3.16
C ILE A 56 9.37 0.02 4.24
N SER A 57 8.39 0.91 4.27
CA SER A 57 8.40 2.00 5.25
C SER A 57 8.13 1.51 6.67
N THR A 58 7.36 0.42 6.81
CA THR A 58 7.17 -0.24 8.10
C THR A 58 8.45 -0.90 8.61
N ALA A 59 9.29 -1.39 7.69
CA ALA A 59 10.55 -2.03 8.04
C ALA A 59 11.62 -1.04 8.54
N THR A 60 11.48 0.26 8.23
CA THR A 60 12.48 1.32 8.58
C THR A 60 12.12 2.18 9.78
N MET A 61 10.95 1.96 10.40
CA MET A 61 10.49 2.78 11.54
C MET A 61 11.02 2.21 12.87
N ASP A 62 12.30 2.39 13.14
CA ASP A 62 12.85 2.10 14.46
C ASP A 62 12.15 3.05 15.44
N GLY A 63 11.50 2.52 16.48
CA GLY A 63 10.59 3.26 17.38
C GLY A 63 11.19 4.47 18.13
N SER A 64 12.44 4.83 17.84
CA SER A 64 13.27 5.83 18.51
C SER A 64 13.05 7.28 18.05
N SER A 65 12.32 7.52 16.96
CA SER A 65 11.98 8.88 16.51
C SER A 65 10.48 9.01 16.27
N GLY A 66 9.92 10.20 16.50
CA GLY A 66 8.51 10.53 16.22
C GLY A 66 8.05 10.32 14.77
N ALA A 67 8.90 9.75 13.91
CA ALA A 67 8.54 9.14 12.63
C ALA A 67 7.81 7.79 12.77
N ALA A 68 7.84 7.13 13.94
CA ALA A 68 7.00 5.97 14.27
C ALA A 68 5.50 6.31 14.32
N MET A 69 5.13 7.58 14.11
CA MET A 69 3.80 8.11 14.41
C MET A 69 2.77 7.98 13.29
N ALA A 70 3.10 7.48 12.11
CA ALA A 70 2.10 6.97 11.16
C ALA A 70 2.75 6.20 10.00
N PRO A 71 2.12 5.12 9.49
CA PRO A 71 2.56 4.43 8.28
C PRO A 71 2.67 5.42 7.11
N SER A 72 3.66 5.23 6.25
CA SER A 72 4.09 6.13 5.16
C SER A 72 3.02 6.57 4.15
N TYR A 73 1.80 6.01 4.19
CA TYR A 73 0.63 6.63 3.53
C TYR A 73 0.14 7.92 4.20
N ALA A 74 0.72 8.25 5.35
CA ALA A 74 0.60 9.51 6.08
C ALA A 74 1.70 10.51 5.72
N SER A 75 2.50 10.28 4.67
CA SER A 75 3.27 11.37 4.07
C SER A 75 2.31 12.33 3.35
N ALA A 76 1.73 13.26 4.11
CA ALA A 76 1.55 14.59 3.57
C ALA A 76 2.89 15.05 2.97
N PRO A 77 2.91 15.87 1.91
CA PRO A 77 4.14 16.54 1.52
C PRO A 77 4.73 17.16 2.80
N VAL A 78 5.97 16.78 3.11
CA VAL A 78 6.69 17.22 4.30
C VAL A 78 6.88 18.73 4.16
N SER A 79 5.88 19.49 4.57
CA SER A 79 6.03 20.91 4.80
C SER A 79 6.75 21.02 6.14
N PRO A 80 7.83 21.82 6.25
CA PRO A 80 8.68 21.90 7.44
C PRO A 80 8.00 22.51 8.68
N SER A 81 6.66 22.54 8.74
CA SER A 81 5.85 23.20 9.77
C SER A 81 4.77 22.31 10.42
N ALA A 82 4.70 21.01 10.13
CA ALA A 82 3.58 20.15 10.54
C ALA A 82 3.67 19.32 11.85
N PRO A 83 4.71 19.36 12.72
CA PRO A 83 4.76 18.40 13.84
C PRO A 83 3.82 18.72 15.03
N SER A 84 3.03 19.79 15.01
CA SER A 84 2.24 20.23 16.19
C SER A 84 0.73 19.94 16.16
N GLN A 85 0.17 19.37 15.10
CA GLN A 85 -1.30 19.24 14.98
C GLN A 85 -1.86 17.90 15.43
N CYS A 86 -1.02 16.88 15.61
CA CYS A 86 -1.43 15.56 16.08
C CYS A 86 -0.36 14.95 16.96
N LEU A 87 -0.62 14.92 18.25
CA LEU A 87 0.22 14.24 19.24
C LEU A 87 -0.66 13.14 19.86
N PRO A 88 -0.41 11.85 19.55
CA PRO A 88 -1.14 10.78 20.21
C PRO A 88 -0.80 10.74 21.70
N THR A 89 -1.71 10.18 22.49
CA THR A 89 -1.42 9.90 23.90
C THR A 89 -0.51 8.69 23.99
N GLU A 90 0.61 8.85 24.68
CA GLU A 90 1.61 7.81 24.90
C GLU A 90 1.43 7.18 26.28
N SER A 91 1.50 5.86 26.39
CA SER A 91 1.45 5.15 27.67
C SER A 91 2.12 3.78 27.60
N PRO A 92 2.92 3.36 28.61
CA PRO A 92 3.23 4.09 29.84
C PRO A 92 4.24 5.22 29.61
N THR A 93 4.28 6.19 30.54
CA THR A 93 5.33 7.22 30.59
C THR A 93 5.95 7.22 32.00
N PRO A 94 7.29 7.07 32.15
CA PRO A 94 8.29 6.91 31.10
C PRO A 94 8.19 5.54 30.41
N VAL A 95 8.60 5.51 29.13
CA VAL A 95 8.76 4.28 28.37
C VAL A 95 10.06 3.58 28.78
N ALA A 96 10.00 2.27 28.96
CA ALA A 96 11.17 1.44 29.20
C ALA A 96 11.75 0.94 27.87
N ASP A 97 13.07 0.85 27.82
CA ASP A 97 13.88 0.25 26.76
C ASP A 97 15.02 -0.45 27.51
N ALA A 98 14.84 -1.75 27.75
CA ALA A 98 15.66 -2.49 28.71
C ALA A 98 17.05 -2.88 28.16
N ASP A 99 17.20 -3.01 26.84
CA ASP A 99 18.48 -3.31 26.19
C ASP A 99 19.12 -2.10 25.47
N ASN A 100 18.43 -0.96 25.41
CA ASN A 100 18.86 0.31 24.83
C ASN A 100 19.10 0.25 23.32
N ASP A 101 18.31 -0.55 22.60
CA ASP A 101 18.37 -0.62 21.15
C ASP A 101 17.48 0.42 20.44
N GLY A 102 16.73 1.21 21.21
CA GLY A 102 15.85 2.27 20.71
C GLY A 102 14.44 1.79 20.35
N VAL A 103 14.12 0.51 20.57
CA VAL A 103 12.76 -0.02 20.53
C VAL A 103 12.19 -0.07 21.96
N PRO A 104 11.02 0.52 22.21
CA PRO A 104 10.34 0.38 23.50
C PRO A 104 10.01 -1.07 23.89
N ASP A 105 10.24 -1.45 25.14
CA ASP A 105 9.77 -2.72 25.72
C ASP A 105 8.27 -2.93 25.47
N SER A 106 7.50 -1.85 25.61
CA SER A 106 6.08 -1.75 25.28
C SER A 106 5.64 -0.30 25.44
N VAL A 107 5.03 0.25 24.39
CA VAL A 107 4.34 1.54 24.44
C VAL A 107 3.11 1.52 23.56
N ARG A 108 2.04 2.15 24.02
CA ARG A 108 0.81 2.40 23.26
C ARG A 108 0.74 3.85 22.83
N PHE A 109 0.40 4.05 21.58
CA PHE A 109 0.02 5.34 21.02
C PHE A 109 -1.48 5.34 20.71
N ASP A 110 -2.23 6.22 21.37
CA ASP A 110 -3.66 6.44 21.15
C ASP A 110 -3.90 7.73 20.36
N TYR A 111 -4.46 7.59 19.16
CA TYR A 111 -4.70 8.68 18.22
C TYR A 111 -6.07 9.32 18.37
N SER A 112 -6.83 9.00 19.42
CA SER A 112 -8.15 9.57 19.67
C SER A 112 -8.13 11.10 19.64
N GLY A 113 -8.94 11.68 18.74
CA GLY A 113 -9.07 13.13 18.59
C GLY A 113 -7.99 13.80 17.75
N CYS A 114 -7.09 13.04 17.10
CA CYS A 114 -6.10 13.60 16.19
C CYS A 114 -6.76 14.12 14.90
N VAL A 115 -6.61 15.43 14.64
CA VAL A 115 -7.10 16.09 13.42
C VAL A 115 -6.02 17.02 12.87
N ILE A 116 -5.68 16.83 11.61
CA ILE A 116 -4.67 17.62 10.88
C ILE A 116 -5.38 18.37 9.77
N SER A 117 -5.19 19.69 9.74
CA SER A 117 -5.89 20.56 8.77
C SER A 117 -4.94 21.07 7.71
N TYR A 118 -5.31 20.84 6.45
CA TYR A 118 -4.65 21.39 5.27
C TYR A 118 -5.56 22.42 4.58
N PRO A 119 -5.02 23.30 3.72
CA PRO A 119 -5.83 24.31 3.04
C PRO A 119 -7.04 23.76 2.26
N LEU A 120 -6.93 22.53 1.72
CA LEU A 120 -7.96 21.91 0.87
C LEU A 120 -8.37 20.50 1.35
N ALA A 121 -7.90 20.07 2.51
CA ALA A 121 -8.19 18.75 3.05
C ALA A 121 -8.17 18.74 4.58
N ILE A 122 -8.90 17.81 5.18
CA ILE A 122 -8.80 17.48 6.60
C ILE A 122 -8.43 16.01 6.70
N ASP A 123 -7.38 15.73 7.46
CA ASP A 123 -7.03 14.38 7.89
C ASP A 123 -7.41 14.19 9.35
N SER A 124 -7.86 12.99 9.70
CA SER A 124 -8.04 12.58 11.08
C SER A 124 -7.50 11.18 11.29
N LEU A 125 -6.88 10.97 12.44
CA LEU A 125 -6.40 9.68 12.91
C LEU A 125 -7.22 9.26 14.15
N SER A 126 -7.35 7.96 14.36
CA SER A 126 -8.01 7.36 15.52
C SER A 126 -7.57 5.90 15.67
N GLY A 127 -7.92 5.27 16.78
CA GLY A 127 -7.45 3.92 17.11
C GLY A 127 -6.07 3.96 17.75
N THR A 128 -5.46 2.78 17.91
CA THR A 128 -4.19 2.64 18.63
C THR A 128 -3.16 1.85 17.84
N ILE A 129 -1.89 2.15 18.11
CA ILE A 129 -0.75 1.33 17.70
C ILE A 129 0.04 1.00 18.97
N ASP A 130 0.22 -0.28 19.25
CA ASP A 130 1.19 -0.74 20.24
C ASP A 130 2.52 -1.00 19.56
N LEU A 131 3.61 -0.47 20.09
CA LEU A 131 4.99 -0.80 19.73
C LEU A 131 5.55 -1.68 20.85
N LEU A 132 5.99 -2.87 20.49
CA LEU A 132 6.51 -3.87 21.41
C LEU A 132 7.88 -4.32 20.92
N ASP A 133 8.84 -4.38 21.83
CA ASP A 133 10.05 -5.17 21.63
C ASP A 133 9.74 -6.65 21.98
N PRO A 134 9.79 -7.58 21.01
CA PRO A 134 9.56 -9.00 21.25
C PRO A 134 10.74 -9.68 21.96
N THR A 135 11.91 -9.04 22.00
CA THR A 135 13.20 -9.58 22.43
C THR A 135 13.89 -8.83 23.57
N LYS A 136 13.31 -7.75 24.12
CA LYS A 136 13.49 -6.96 25.39
C LYS A 136 14.86 -6.86 26.08
N LEU A 137 15.60 -7.96 26.11
CA LEU A 137 16.91 -8.08 26.73
C LEU A 137 18.00 -8.30 25.66
N THR A 138 17.66 -8.20 24.38
CA THR A 138 18.53 -8.49 23.24
C THR A 138 18.43 -7.35 22.24
N ALA A 139 19.47 -6.53 22.18
CA ALA A 139 19.56 -5.40 21.25
C ALA A 139 19.67 -5.88 19.79
N ASP A 140 18.54 -6.24 19.19
CA ASP A 140 18.39 -6.73 17.82
C ASP A 140 17.45 -5.88 16.97
N HIS A 141 16.95 -4.77 17.52
CA HIS A 141 16.07 -3.81 16.89
C HIS A 141 14.79 -4.45 16.33
N ALA A 142 14.39 -5.60 16.88
CA ALA A 142 13.12 -6.21 16.52
C ALA A 142 11.96 -5.39 17.09
N VAL A 143 10.96 -5.15 16.27
CA VAL A 143 9.76 -4.40 16.66
C VAL A 143 8.52 -5.12 16.18
N GLU A 144 7.61 -5.37 17.09
CA GLU A 144 6.25 -5.78 16.81
C GLU A 144 5.33 -4.55 16.93
N ARG A 145 4.47 -4.37 15.94
CA ARG A 145 3.47 -3.31 15.88
C ARG A 145 2.08 -3.91 15.82
N VAL A 146 1.26 -3.62 16.81
CA VAL A 146 -0.14 -4.08 16.86
C VAL A 146 -1.07 -2.92 16.58
N PHE A 147 -1.77 -3.00 15.45
CA PHE A 147 -2.75 -2.01 15.02
C PHE A 147 -4.13 -2.44 15.52
N THR A 148 -4.79 -1.57 16.28
CA THR A 148 -6.16 -1.79 16.76
C THR A 148 -7.04 -0.66 16.28
N ASP A 149 -7.87 -0.96 15.29
CA ASP A 149 -8.76 -0.02 14.59
C ASP A 149 -8.05 1.27 14.20
N PHE A 150 -6.77 1.18 13.83
CA PHE A 150 -5.98 2.35 13.47
C PHE A 150 -6.51 2.91 12.16
N LYS A 151 -7.13 4.08 12.23
CA LYS A 151 -7.94 4.60 11.13
C LYS A 151 -7.51 6.00 10.75
N ARG A 152 -7.19 6.16 9.47
CA ARG A 152 -7.03 7.45 8.82
C ARG A 152 -8.25 7.78 7.97
N VAL A 153 -8.79 8.97 8.14
CA VAL A 153 -9.83 9.53 7.28
C VAL A 153 -9.31 10.81 6.67
N MET A 154 -9.41 10.92 5.35
CA MET A 154 -9.11 12.14 4.60
C MET A 154 -10.41 12.67 3.98
N VAL A 155 -10.66 13.96 4.14
CA VAL A 155 -11.79 14.68 3.56
C VAL A 155 -11.26 15.76 2.64
N ASN A 156 -11.61 15.71 1.36
CA ASN A 156 -11.33 16.81 0.43
C ASN A 156 -12.37 17.92 0.64
N LEU A 157 -11.92 19.13 0.97
CA LEU A 157 -12.81 20.24 1.30
C LEU A 157 -13.49 20.87 0.08
N VAL A 158 -12.96 20.65 -1.13
CA VAL A 158 -13.52 21.18 -2.38
C VAL A 158 -14.64 20.27 -2.89
N SER A 159 -14.40 18.97 -2.95
CA SER A 159 -15.36 18.00 -3.47
C SER A 159 -16.26 17.38 -2.40
N GLY A 160 -15.91 17.52 -1.12
CA GLY A 160 -16.54 16.80 -0.02
C GLY A 160 -16.24 15.29 -0.01
N ALA A 161 -15.40 14.81 -0.94
CA ALA A 161 -15.09 13.40 -1.04
C ALA A 161 -14.31 12.91 0.17
N LYS A 162 -14.68 11.73 0.67
CA LYS A 162 -14.06 11.09 1.83
C LYS A 162 -13.39 9.81 1.42
N THR A 163 -12.14 9.64 1.83
CA THR A 163 -11.43 8.36 1.79
C THR A 163 -11.08 7.94 3.20
N SER A 164 -10.97 6.64 3.44
CA SER A 164 -10.40 6.14 4.69
C SER A 164 -9.67 4.83 4.51
N VAL A 165 -8.70 4.61 5.38
CA VAL A 165 -7.99 3.35 5.56
C VAL A 165 -8.08 2.99 7.03
N THR A 166 -8.48 1.76 7.34
CA THR A 166 -8.46 1.22 8.71
C THR A 166 -7.59 -0.02 8.73
N GLU A 167 -6.59 -0.03 9.59
CA GLU A 167 -5.61 -1.11 9.73
C GLU A 167 -5.82 -1.85 11.05
N ASN A 168 -5.76 -3.18 10.98
CA ASN A 168 -5.97 -4.08 12.10
C ASN A 168 -5.04 -5.29 11.97
N GLY A 169 -4.33 -5.62 13.04
CA GLY A 169 -3.45 -6.79 13.11
C GLY A 169 -2.00 -6.43 13.44
N THR A 170 -1.12 -7.42 13.28
CA THR A 170 0.27 -7.33 13.71
C THR A 170 1.21 -7.28 12.53
N ARG A 171 2.19 -6.37 12.62
CA ARG A 171 3.38 -6.34 11.77
C ARG A 171 4.61 -6.55 12.63
N MET A 172 5.54 -7.39 12.19
CA MET A 172 6.86 -7.48 12.81
C MET A 172 7.88 -6.93 11.84
N ALA A 173 8.90 -6.27 12.36
CA ALA A 173 10.07 -5.89 11.59
C ALA A 173 11.32 -6.11 12.42
N SER A 174 12.44 -6.38 11.74
CA SER A 174 13.76 -6.37 12.33
C SER A 174 14.77 -5.94 11.28
N HIS A 175 15.92 -5.46 11.71
CA HIS A 175 16.95 -5.07 10.78
C HIS A 175 18.36 -5.32 11.29
N ASP A 176 19.27 -5.47 10.35
CA ASP A 176 20.70 -5.30 10.58
C ASP A 176 21.25 -4.24 9.61
N GLY A 177 22.58 -4.05 9.58
CA GLY A 177 23.20 -3.08 8.67
C GLY A 177 23.02 -3.37 7.17
N THR A 178 22.48 -4.52 6.80
CA THR A 178 22.38 -5.03 5.42
C THR A 178 20.97 -5.42 5.02
N THR A 179 20.19 -6.02 5.92
CA THR A 179 18.83 -6.48 5.63
C THR A 179 17.79 -5.85 6.53
N LEU A 180 16.61 -5.62 5.96
CA LEU A 180 15.38 -5.42 6.73
C LEU A 180 14.47 -6.61 6.50
N HIS A 181 13.89 -7.13 7.55
CA HIS A 181 12.86 -8.15 7.51
C HIS A 181 11.54 -7.51 7.96
N SER A 182 10.45 -7.81 7.26
CA SER A 182 9.10 -7.43 7.67
C SER A 182 8.16 -8.60 7.47
N SER A 183 7.27 -8.83 8.41
CA SER A 183 6.22 -9.83 8.29
C SER A 183 4.88 -9.31 8.77
N GLU A 184 3.83 -9.79 8.11
CA GLU A 184 2.44 -9.55 8.45
C GLU A 184 1.74 -10.89 8.60
N THR A 185 0.90 -11.05 9.63
CA THR A 185 0.03 -12.23 9.75
C THR A 185 -1.42 -11.81 9.92
N ASN A 186 -2.27 -12.23 8.98
CA ASN A 186 -3.69 -11.85 8.91
C ASN A 186 -3.92 -10.33 9.06
N PHE A 187 -2.99 -9.52 8.57
CA PHE A 187 -3.08 -8.07 8.66
C PHE A 187 -4.17 -7.56 7.74
N ARG A 188 -5.16 -6.88 8.31
CA ARG A 188 -6.35 -6.42 7.63
C ARG A 188 -6.26 -4.92 7.35
N THR A 189 -6.61 -4.55 6.13
CA THR A 189 -6.83 -3.16 5.73
C THR A 189 -8.19 -3.01 5.08
N ASP A 190 -9.03 -2.16 5.69
CA ASP A 190 -10.32 -1.75 5.14
C ASP A 190 -10.21 -0.38 4.46
N TYR A 191 -10.63 -0.32 3.20
CA TYR A 191 -10.60 0.89 2.38
C TYR A 191 -12.01 1.43 2.17
N VAL A 192 -12.12 2.76 2.24
CA VAL A 192 -13.24 3.53 1.68
C VAL A 192 -12.68 4.47 0.64
N TYR A 193 -13.16 4.35 -0.60
CA TYR A 193 -12.75 5.18 -1.72
C TYR A 193 -13.62 6.43 -1.82
N ALA A 194 -13.12 7.45 -2.54
CA ALA A 194 -13.80 8.74 -2.72
C ALA A 194 -15.22 8.64 -3.29
N ASN A 195 -15.52 7.57 -4.03
CA ASN A 195 -16.85 7.29 -4.58
C ASN A 195 -17.77 6.49 -3.63
N GLY A 196 -17.38 6.30 -2.37
CA GLY A 196 -18.11 5.51 -1.37
C GLY A 196 -17.95 4.00 -1.50
N GLY A 197 -17.24 3.50 -2.51
CA GLY A 197 -16.94 2.08 -2.63
C GLY A 197 -16.03 1.61 -1.50
N THR A 198 -16.19 0.36 -1.08
CA THR A 198 -15.37 -0.25 -0.04
C THR A 198 -14.58 -1.44 -0.58
N ALA A 199 -13.45 -1.73 0.07
CA ALA A 199 -12.71 -2.97 -0.13
C ALA A 199 -12.05 -3.40 1.18
N GLU A 200 -11.78 -4.70 1.30
CA GLU A 200 -11.04 -5.29 2.40
C GLU A 200 -9.89 -6.10 1.81
N HIS A 201 -8.71 -5.95 2.41
CA HIS A 201 -7.51 -6.71 2.08
C HIS A 201 -6.96 -7.35 3.36
N VAL A 202 -6.90 -8.67 3.40
CA VAL A 202 -6.27 -9.40 4.52
C VAL A 202 -5.02 -10.06 3.99
N ARG A 203 -3.85 -9.76 4.57
CA ARG A 203 -2.54 -10.17 4.09
C ARG A 203 -1.81 -11.03 5.11
N THR A 204 -1.07 -12.00 4.61
CA THR A 204 -0.04 -12.73 5.36
C THR A 204 1.20 -12.78 4.47
N TRP A 205 2.09 -11.80 4.66
CA TRP A 205 3.22 -11.52 3.80
C TRP A 205 4.53 -11.57 4.58
N GLU A 206 5.58 -12.01 3.92
CA GLU A 206 6.97 -11.99 4.36
C GLU A 206 7.76 -11.17 3.35
N SER A 207 8.54 -10.23 3.85
CA SER A 207 9.29 -9.31 3.02
C SER A 207 10.71 -9.12 3.51
N ILE A 208 11.65 -9.00 2.56
CA ILE A 208 13.07 -8.86 2.83
C ILE A 208 13.64 -7.76 1.94
N PHE A 209 14.23 -6.75 2.55
CA PHE A 209 15.07 -5.76 1.90
C PHE A 209 16.51 -6.19 2.04
N THR A 210 17.29 -6.04 0.98
CA THR A 210 18.74 -6.21 1.02
C THR A 210 19.37 -5.02 0.33
N ALA A 211 20.14 -4.24 1.07
CA ALA A 211 20.85 -3.08 0.53
C ALA A 211 21.85 -3.51 -0.54
N ASP A 212 22.02 -2.72 -1.59
CA ASP A 212 23.01 -2.99 -2.64
C ASP A 212 24.44 -2.97 -2.09
N VAL A 213 24.66 -2.17 -1.04
CA VAL A 213 25.92 -2.07 -0.30
C VAL A 213 25.69 -2.59 1.11
N ALA A 214 26.33 -3.71 1.46
CA ALA A 214 26.24 -4.27 2.81
C ALA A 214 26.74 -3.26 3.86
N GLY A 215 26.03 -3.19 5.00
CA GLY A 215 26.34 -2.24 6.07
C GLY A 215 25.89 -0.79 5.81
N SER A 216 25.14 -0.52 4.73
CA SER A 216 24.69 0.85 4.39
C SER A 216 23.32 1.23 4.97
N ILE A 217 22.62 0.29 5.60
CA ILE A 217 21.42 0.61 6.37
C ILE A 217 21.85 1.24 7.67
N MET A 218 21.43 2.50 7.88
CA MET A 218 21.76 3.27 9.07
C MET A 218 20.48 3.71 9.79
N PRO A 219 20.41 3.59 11.12
CA PRO A 219 19.25 4.02 11.90
C PRO A 219 18.89 5.48 11.62
N ASN A 220 17.59 5.78 11.57
CA ASN A 220 17.06 7.15 11.37
C ASN A 220 17.54 7.87 10.08
N THR A 221 17.99 7.13 9.07
CA THR A 221 18.33 7.68 7.76
C THR A 221 17.40 7.17 6.66
N LEU A 222 17.40 7.83 5.50
CA LEU A 222 16.70 7.29 4.34
C LEU A 222 17.33 5.97 3.93
N LEU A 223 16.48 4.99 3.62
CA LEU A 223 16.92 3.69 3.12
C LEU A 223 17.82 3.85 1.87
N PRO A 224 18.99 3.18 1.80
CA PRO A 224 19.80 3.11 0.59
C PRO A 224 19.06 2.38 -0.54
N SER A 225 19.64 2.38 -1.74
CA SER A 225 19.16 1.51 -2.81
C SER A 225 19.37 0.03 -2.45
N GLY A 226 18.49 -0.84 -2.96
CA GLY A 226 18.53 -2.26 -2.66
C GLY A 226 17.41 -3.05 -3.31
N SER A 227 17.43 -4.36 -3.08
CA SER A 227 16.44 -5.31 -3.56
C SER A 227 15.38 -5.58 -2.51
N TRP A 228 14.11 -5.46 -2.87
CA TRP A 228 12.94 -5.75 -2.06
C TRP A 228 12.22 -6.99 -2.57
N SER A 229 12.16 -8.02 -1.74
CA SER A 229 11.42 -9.24 -2.00
C SER A 229 10.17 -9.29 -1.13
N VAL A 230 9.02 -9.61 -1.72
CA VAL A 230 7.75 -9.84 -1.00
C VAL A 230 7.17 -11.16 -1.47
N ASN A 231 6.80 -12.01 -0.52
CA ASN A 231 6.10 -13.27 -0.78
C ASN A 231 4.99 -13.47 0.23
N GLY A 232 3.82 -13.89 -0.22
CA GLY A 232 2.77 -14.24 0.70
C GLY A 232 1.43 -14.45 0.04
N THR A 233 0.41 -14.59 0.89
CA THR A 233 -0.97 -14.74 0.46
C THR A 233 -1.80 -13.58 0.95
N SER A 234 -2.88 -13.31 0.25
CA SER A 234 -3.89 -12.40 0.74
C SER A 234 -5.29 -12.75 0.24
N SER A 235 -6.31 -12.22 0.89
CA SER A 235 -7.67 -12.23 0.39
C SER A 235 -8.12 -10.81 0.13
N TRP A 236 -8.73 -10.60 -1.03
CA TRP A 236 -9.29 -9.32 -1.43
C TRP A 236 -10.80 -9.46 -1.59
N THR A 237 -11.54 -8.61 -0.89
CA THR A 237 -13.00 -8.53 -0.98
C THR A 237 -13.42 -7.13 -1.41
N ARG A 238 -14.23 -7.04 -2.46
CA ARG A 238 -14.84 -5.79 -2.92
C ARG A 238 -16.31 -6.03 -3.27
N ALA A 239 -17.20 -5.33 -2.58
CA ALA A 239 -18.65 -5.57 -2.65
C ALA A 239 -18.97 -7.07 -2.42
N HIS A 240 -19.56 -7.75 -3.41
CA HIS A 240 -19.94 -9.17 -3.32
C HIS A 240 -18.93 -10.11 -3.99
N SER A 241 -17.73 -9.62 -4.32
CA SER A 241 -16.69 -10.40 -4.99
C SER A 241 -15.47 -10.53 -4.11
N SER A 242 -15.10 -11.77 -3.82
CA SER A 242 -13.86 -12.11 -3.11
C SER A 242 -12.97 -12.99 -3.98
N TYR A 243 -11.66 -12.84 -3.82
CA TYR A 243 -10.66 -13.71 -4.42
C TYR A 243 -9.43 -13.76 -3.52
N SER A 244 -8.72 -14.88 -3.57
CA SER A 244 -7.41 -14.99 -2.94
C SER A 244 -6.31 -14.61 -3.93
N LEU A 245 -5.21 -14.13 -3.37
CA LEU A 245 -4.01 -13.71 -4.07
C LEU A 245 -2.84 -14.49 -3.50
N THR A 246 -1.93 -14.92 -4.37
CA THR A 246 -0.54 -15.21 -3.98
C THR A 246 0.33 -14.15 -4.62
N VAL A 247 1.01 -13.36 -3.79
CA VAL A 247 1.88 -12.27 -4.22
C VAL A 247 3.32 -12.73 -4.10
N THR A 248 4.09 -12.59 -5.18
CA THR A 248 5.53 -12.87 -5.19
C THR A 248 6.27 -11.81 -5.98
N THR A 249 7.50 -11.51 -5.60
CA THR A 249 8.41 -10.68 -6.38
C THR A 249 9.54 -11.51 -6.95
N ASN A 250 9.48 -11.80 -8.24
CA ASN A 250 10.53 -12.54 -8.94
C ASN A 250 10.59 -12.09 -10.42
N PRO A 251 11.65 -11.37 -10.82
CA PRO A 251 12.77 -10.89 -10.00
C PRO A 251 12.34 -9.94 -8.86
N PRO A 252 13.13 -9.81 -7.76
CA PRO A 252 12.89 -8.83 -6.71
C PRO A 252 12.73 -7.41 -7.26
N LEU A 253 12.01 -6.57 -6.54
CA LEU A 253 11.88 -5.15 -6.88
C LEU A 253 13.16 -4.43 -6.52
N HIS A 254 13.68 -3.60 -7.42
CA HIS A 254 14.82 -2.73 -7.08
C HIS A 254 14.29 -1.40 -6.57
N TYR A 255 14.46 -1.14 -5.28
CA TYR A 255 14.21 0.16 -4.66
C TYR A 255 15.43 1.04 -4.89
N THR A 256 15.22 2.27 -5.34
CA THR A 256 16.32 3.22 -5.49
C THR A 256 16.06 4.53 -4.75
N ALA A 257 17.05 4.92 -3.94
CA ALA A 257 16.98 6.13 -3.13
C ALA A 257 16.93 7.41 -3.99
N THR A 258 17.33 7.33 -5.27
CA THR A 258 17.32 8.47 -6.20
C THR A 258 15.96 8.66 -6.90
N CYS A 259 15.03 7.70 -6.80
CA CYS A 259 13.69 7.89 -7.34
C CYS A 259 12.94 8.98 -6.58
N THR A 260 12.48 10.00 -7.31
CA THR A 260 11.61 11.05 -6.79
C THR A 260 10.12 10.72 -6.97
N ALA A 261 9.80 9.78 -7.86
CA ALA A 261 8.44 9.27 -8.07
C ALA A 261 8.17 8.07 -7.15
N ALA A 262 6.97 8.02 -6.57
CA ALA A 262 6.48 6.86 -5.84
C ALA A 262 5.66 5.93 -6.78
N PRO A 263 5.69 4.60 -6.57
CA PRO A 263 6.60 3.90 -5.65
C PRO A 263 8.05 3.98 -6.15
N ARG A 264 9.03 3.97 -5.24
CA ARG A 264 10.46 4.16 -5.57
C ARG A 264 11.14 2.91 -6.14
N PHE A 265 10.41 2.17 -6.98
CA PHE A 265 10.93 1.03 -7.70
C PHE A 265 11.24 1.43 -9.14
N ASP A 266 12.42 1.10 -9.63
CA ASP A 266 12.82 1.34 -11.03
C ASP A 266 12.91 0.06 -11.86
N ALA A 267 12.95 -1.11 -11.22
CA ALA A 267 12.97 -2.42 -11.86
C ALA A 267 12.32 -3.51 -10.99
N GLY A 268 12.12 -4.67 -11.58
CA GLY A 268 11.60 -5.87 -10.92
C GLY A 268 10.12 -6.13 -11.23
N LYS A 269 9.59 -7.21 -10.66
CA LYS A 269 8.26 -7.70 -11.00
C LYS A 269 7.48 -8.13 -9.77
N ILE A 270 6.20 -7.75 -9.69
CA ILE A 270 5.21 -8.35 -8.79
C ILE A 270 4.33 -9.29 -9.62
N THR A 271 4.18 -10.52 -9.13
CA THR A 271 3.23 -11.51 -9.66
C THR A 271 2.14 -11.72 -8.63
N ALA A 272 0.88 -11.44 -9.01
CA ALA A 272 -0.28 -11.72 -8.19
C ALA A 272 -1.12 -12.82 -8.86
N VAL A 273 -1.08 -14.03 -8.29
CA VAL A 273 -1.93 -15.15 -8.74
C VAL A 273 -3.30 -15.00 -8.08
N VAL A 274 -4.30 -14.66 -8.89
CA VAL A 274 -5.69 -14.45 -8.49
C VAL A 274 -6.45 -15.77 -8.61
N VAL A 275 -7.07 -16.21 -7.53
CA VAL A 275 -7.93 -17.40 -7.51
C VAL A 275 -9.35 -17.03 -7.10
N ARG A 276 -10.33 -17.43 -7.90
CA ARG A 276 -11.76 -17.28 -7.61
C ARG A 276 -12.50 -18.59 -7.91
N GLY A 277 -12.91 -19.29 -6.87
CA GLY A 277 -13.46 -20.65 -7.03
C GLY A 277 -12.41 -21.58 -7.63
N SER A 278 -12.72 -22.25 -8.74
CA SER A 278 -11.80 -23.14 -9.46
C SER A 278 -10.99 -22.45 -10.55
N GLN A 279 -11.13 -21.14 -10.74
CA GLN A 279 -10.42 -20.38 -11.77
C GLN A 279 -9.19 -19.71 -11.19
N THR A 280 -8.11 -19.69 -11.97
CA THR A 280 -6.87 -18.98 -11.66
C THR A 280 -6.52 -18.03 -12.81
N MET A 281 -6.00 -16.85 -12.48
CA MET A 281 -5.48 -15.86 -13.42
C MET A 281 -4.25 -15.22 -12.80
N THR A 282 -3.22 -14.95 -13.58
CA THR A 282 -2.03 -14.23 -13.12
C THR A 282 -2.13 -12.77 -13.53
N VAL A 283 -1.91 -11.86 -12.60
CA VAL A 283 -1.66 -10.43 -12.87
C VAL A 283 -0.17 -10.18 -12.68
N THR A 284 0.51 -9.71 -13.72
CA THR A 284 1.92 -9.35 -13.68
C THR A 284 2.07 -7.84 -13.73
N ILE A 285 2.86 -7.31 -12.80
CA ILE A 285 3.17 -5.88 -12.68
C ILE A 285 4.69 -5.76 -12.82
N GLU A 286 5.15 -5.12 -13.87
CA GLU A 286 6.58 -5.03 -14.19
C GLU A 286 7.02 -3.58 -14.22
N PHE A 287 8.01 -3.26 -13.38
CA PHE A 287 8.62 -1.93 -13.28
C PHE A 287 9.71 -1.77 -14.32
N THR A 288 9.70 -0.64 -15.03
CA THR A 288 10.65 -0.35 -16.11
C THR A 288 11.38 0.98 -15.93
N ALA A 289 10.90 1.84 -15.02
CA ALA A 289 11.54 3.06 -14.56
C ALA A 289 10.91 3.50 -13.23
N CYS A 290 11.48 4.51 -12.56
CA CYS A 290 10.98 5.04 -11.29
C CYS A 290 9.46 5.24 -11.25
N GLY A 291 8.75 4.38 -10.50
CA GLY A 291 7.30 4.43 -10.33
C GLY A 291 6.49 4.12 -11.58
N VAL A 292 7.14 3.73 -12.68
CA VAL A 292 6.52 3.39 -13.97
C VAL A 292 6.48 1.88 -14.10
N TYR A 293 5.27 1.34 -14.29
CA TYR A 293 5.06 -0.07 -14.48
C TYR A 293 3.98 -0.35 -15.53
N THR A 294 4.01 -1.57 -16.06
CA THR A 294 2.96 -2.12 -16.92
C THR A 294 2.18 -3.20 -16.20
N VAL A 295 0.93 -3.43 -16.60
CA VAL A 295 0.06 -4.45 -16.00
C VAL A 295 -0.45 -5.38 -17.10
N THR A 296 -0.14 -6.66 -16.98
CA THR A 296 -0.63 -7.72 -17.88
C THR A 296 -1.39 -8.78 -17.10
N ARG A 297 -2.27 -9.52 -17.79
CA ARG A 297 -3.04 -10.62 -17.23
C ARG A 297 -3.08 -11.83 -18.16
N SER A 298 -2.99 -13.03 -17.60
CA SER A 298 -2.99 -14.31 -18.32
C SER A 298 -3.67 -15.40 -17.52
#